data_AF-A0A450SA83-F1
#
_entry.id   AF-A0A450SA83-F1
#
_cell.length_a   1.000
_cell.length_b   1.000
_cell.length_c   1.000
_cell.angle_alpha   90.00
_cell.angle_beta   90.00
_cell.angle_gamma   90.00
#
_symmetry.space_group_name_H-M   'P 1'
#
loop_
_entity.id
_entity.type
_entity.pdbx_description
1 polymer ?
#
loop_
_entity_poly.entity_id
_entity_poly.type
_entity_poly.pdbx_seq_one_letter_code
_entity_poly.pdbx_strand_id
1 'polypeptide(L)'
;MPAVAFDTLKFTKHLVQAGATLQLAEATAEALREATAEADLATGKDIERLRERLETGLARLDEKESVRIERLEEKMDAGFQQVRSEMDTRFVRMQSEADAKFDQMRSEMDARFGQMQSETDARFGHLEEKIDTRIGHLEERMDARFGQMQSETDARIGRLEEKMDARFGKMQSETDARIGRLEEKMDARFGRMQSETDARIGHLEERMDARFGQMQSETDAGFKSMEQRLLIRLGGMMVVAVVGIAALVKIL
;
A
#
# COMPACT_ATOMS: atom_id res chain seq x y z
N MET A 1 -22.53 59.31 114.67
CA MET A 1 -21.45 60.16 114.11
C MET A 1 -20.43 60.39 115.22
N PRO A 2 -19.19 59.88 115.13
CA PRO A 2 -18.16 60.26 116.07
C PRO A 2 -17.75 61.70 115.76
N ALA A 3 -18.21 62.65 116.57
CA ALA A 3 -17.82 64.04 116.45
C ALA A 3 -16.30 64.16 116.60
N VAL A 4 -15.65 64.88 115.69
CA VAL A 4 -14.30 65.39 115.94
C VAL A 4 -14.39 66.13 117.27
N ALA A 5 -13.69 65.64 118.30
CA ALA A 5 -13.76 66.23 119.63
C ALA A 5 -13.04 67.58 119.60
N PHE A 6 -13.77 68.62 119.16
CA PHE A 6 -13.31 70.00 119.19
C PHE A 6 -13.38 70.49 120.64
N ASP A 7 -12.23 70.50 121.31
CA ASP A 7 -12.08 71.00 122.67
C ASP A 7 -12.23 72.53 122.67
N THR A 8 -13.49 72.98 122.79
CA THR A 8 -13.85 74.39 122.84
C THR A 8 -13.09 75.10 123.94
N LEU A 9 -12.91 74.49 125.11
CA LEU A 9 -12.29 75.11 126.29
C LEU A 9 -10.79 75.35 126.08
N LYS A 10 -10.08 74.40 125.47
CA LYS A 10 -8.68 74.58 125.08
C LYS A 10 -8.53 75.63 123.98
N PHE A 11 -9.46 75.69 123.02
CA PHE A 11 -9.47 76.69 121.96
C PHE A 11 -9.74 78.12 122.49
N THR A 12 -10.74 78.29 123.37
CA THR A 12 -11.05 79.56 124.04
C THR A 12 -9.83 80.08 124.82
N LYS A 13 -9.15 79.20 125.58
CA LYS A 13 -7.92 79.57 126.31
C LYS A 13 -6.81 80.05 125.37
N HIS A 14 -6.62 79.39 124.23
CA HIS A 14 -5.63 79.79 123.23
C HIS A 14 -5.93 81.17 122.63
N LEU A 15 -7.20 81.45 122.32
CA LEU A 15 -7.63 82.75 121.81
C LEU A 15 -7.46 83.87 122.83
N VAL A 16 -7.80 83.61 124.10
CA VAL A 16 -7.58 84.57 125.20
C VAL A 16 -6.09 84.86 125.41
N GLN A 17 -5.23 83.84 125.36
CA GLN A 17 -3.77 84.00 125.43
C GLN A 17 -3.19 84.76 124.22
N ALA A 18 -3.82 84.62 123.05
CA ALA A 18 -3.48 85.39 121.84
C ALA A 18 -4.03 86.83 121.84
N GLY A 19 -4.69 87.26 122.93
CA GLY A 19 -5.17 88.63 123.12
C GLY A 19 -6.65 88.87 122.81
N ALA A 20 -7.44 87.83 122.52
CA ALA A 20 -8.89 87.97 122.37
C ALA A 20 -9.59 88.15 123.73
N THR A 21 -10.64 88.97 123.77
CA THR A 21 -11.50 89.08 124.97
C THR A 21 -12.26 87.78 125.22
N LEU A 22 -12.52 87.41 126.48
CA LEU A 22 -13.19 86.16 126.85
C LEU A 22 -14.51 85.94 126.10
N GLN A 23 -15.35 86.97 126.00
CA GLN A 23 -16.64 86.89 125.27
C GLN A 23 -16.47 86.60 123.78
N LEU A 24 -15.49 87.24 123.13
CA LEU A 24 -15.18 86.99 121.72
C LEU A 24 -14.57 85.60 121.51
N ALA A 25 -13.71 85.15 122.44
CA ALA A 25 -13.11 83.82 122.41
C ALA A 25 -14.15 82.71 122.61
N GLU A 26 -15.15 82.92 123.48
CA GLU A 26 -16.26 82.00 123.67
C GLU A 26 -17.18 81.98 122.43
N ALA A 27 -17.58 83.14 121.91
CA ALA A 27 -18.43 83.23 120.74
C ALA A 27 -17.79 82.63 119.47
N THR A 28 -16.47 82.80 119.28
CA THR A 28 -15.74 82.20 118.15
C THR A 28 -15.51 80.71 118.33
N ALA A 29 -15.26 80.23 119.56
CA ALA A 29 -15.20 78.80 119.84
C ALA A 29 -16.56 78.11 119.60
N GLU A 30 -17.65 78.79 119.93
CA GLU A 30 -19.01 78.27 119.76
C GLU A 30 -19.47 78.29 118.29
N ALA A 31 -19.23 79.40 117.57
CA ALA A 31 -19.50 79.48 116.13
C ALA A 31 -18.68 78.46 115.33
N LEU A 32 -17.42 78.22 115.72
CA LEU A 32 -16.59 77.19 115.09
C LEU A 32 -17.10 75.79 115.42
N ARG A 33 -17.56 75.53 116.65
CA ARG A 33 -18.20 74.26 117.03
C ARG A 33 -19.43 73.99 116.18
N GLU A 34 -20.30 74.99 116.03
CA GLU A 34 -21.54 74.88 115.24
C GLU A 34 -21.26 74.65 113.75
N ALA A 35 -20.32 75.42 113.17
CA ALA A 35 -19.88 75.22 111.79
C ALA A 35 -19.25 73.83 111.56
N THR A 36 -18.51 73.29 112.54
CA THR A 36 -17.95 71.92 112.47
C THR A 36 -18.98 70.82 112.74
N ALA A 37 -20.11 71.15 113.38
CA ALA A 37 -21.21 70.22 113.65
C ALA A 37 -22.18 70.10 112.46
N GLU A 38 -22.33 71.16 111.66
CA GLU A 38 -23.12 71.14 110.41
C GLU A 38 -22.35 70.59 109.20
N ALA A 39 -21.02 70.55 109.25
CA ALA A 39 -20.20 70.00 108.17
C ALA A 39 -20.30 68.47 108.14
N ASP A 40 -20.86 67.91 107.05
CA ASP A 40 -20.90 66.46 106.78
C ASP A 40 -19.51 65.97 106.34
N LEU A 41 -18.58 65.95 107.29
CA LEU A 41 -17.19 65.57 107.08
C LEU A 41 -17.06 64.04 107.21
N ALA A 42 -16.42 63.43 106.21
CA ALA A 42 -16.06 62.02 106.28
C ALA A 42 -15.19 61.76 107.52
N THR A 43 -15.60 60.82 108.36
CA THR A 43 -14.84 60.48 109.57
C THR A 43 -13.68 59.52 109.24
N GLY A 44 -12.70 59.39 110.12
CA GLY A 44 -11.62 58.41 109.95
C GLY A 44 -12.13 56.97 109.74
N LYS A 45 -13.28 56.61 110.34
CA LYS A 45 -13.94 55.31 110.12
C LYS A 45 -14.57 55.18 108.72
N ASP A 46 -14.97 56.28 108.11
CA ASP A 46 -15.50 56.28 106.74
C ASP A 46 -14.39 56.16 105.72
N ILE A 47 -13.24 56.80 105.98
CA ILE A 47 -12.01 56.67 105.19
C ILE A 47 -11.47 55.24 105.28
N GLU A 48 -11.40 54.63 106.47
CA GLU A 48 -10.97 53.23 106.60
C GLU A 48 -11.94 52.26 105.92
N ARG A 49 -13.26 52.47 106.04
CA ARG A 49 -14.24 51.67 105.29
C ARG A 49 -14.11 51.82 103.78
N LEU A 50 -13.80 53.03 103.30
CA LEU A 50 -13.54 53.27 101.87
C LEU A 50 -12.25 52.58 101.43
N ARG A 51 -11.19 52.64 102.26
CA ARG A 51 -9.91 51.98 102.02
C ARG A 51 -10.05 50.47 101.94
N GLU A 52 -10.72 49.84 102.90
CA GLU A 52 -11.00 48.39 102.88
C GLU A 52 -11.79 47.98 101.64
N ARG A 53 -12.79 48.79 101.23
CA ARG A 53 -13.57 48.55 100.00
C ARG A 53 -12.70 48.66 98.75
N LEU A 54 -11.80 49.65 98.69
CA LEU A 54 -10.87 49.81 97.57
C LEU A 54 -9.85 48.68 97.51
N GLU A 55 -9.25 48.29 98.64
CA GLU A 55 -8.31 47.17 98.73
C GLU A 55 -8.98 45.86 98.30
N THR A 56 -10.20 45.60 98.79
CA THR A 56 -10.99 44.43 98.38
C THR A 56 -11.37 44.49 96.90
N GLY A 57 -11.72 45.68 96.39
CA GLY A 57 -12.08 45.89 94.99
C GLY A 57 -10.91 45.66 94.04
N LEU A 58 -9.72 46.16 94.41
CA LEU A 58 -8.47 45.96 93.67
C LEU A 58 -8.05 44.50 93.69
N ALA A 59 -8.11 43.82 94.84
CA ALA A 59 -7.79 42.39 94.92
C ALA A 59 -8.72 41.54 94.03
N ARG A 60 -10.03 41.84 94.02
CA ARG A 60 -10.99 41.16 93.13
C ARG A 60 -10.74 41.45 91.66
N LEU A 61 -10.28 42.66 91.33
CA LEU A 61 -9.96 43.03 89.95
C LEU A 61 -8.71 42.28 89.48
N ASP A 62 -7.67 42.23 90.30
CA ASP A 62 -6.43 41.50 90.04
C ASP A 62 -6.66 39.99 89.85
N GLU A 63 -7.48 39.38 90.71
CA GLU A 63 -7.90 37.98 90.55
C GLU A 63 -8.66 37.76 89.23
N LYS A 64 -9.58 38.68 88.89
CA LYS A 64 -10.37 38.59 87.66
C LYS A 64 -9.50 38.79 86.40
N GLU A 65 -8.51 39.66 86.45
CA GLU A 65 -7.56 39.87 85.36
C GLU A 65 -6.63 38.67 85.20
N SER A 66 -6.11 38.11 86.30
CA SER A 66 -5.30 36.89 86.28
C SER A 66 -6.04 35.73 85.61
N VAL A 67 -7.27 35.47 86.05
CA VAL A 67 -8.13 34.43 85.45
C VAL A 67 -8.46 34.71 83.98
N ARG A 68 -8.59 35.99 83.59
CA ARG A 68 -8.82 36.36 82.19
C ARG A 68 -7.59 36.10 81.33
N ILE A 69 -6.40 36.41 81.84
CA ILE A 69 -5.12 36.17 81.16
C ILE A 69 -4.93 34.66 80.96
N GLU A 70 -5.08 33.85 82.01
CA GLU A 70 -4.98 32.39 81.91
C GLU A 70 -5.93 31.82 80.87
N ARG A 71 -7.20 32.24 80.86
CA ARG A 71 -8.17 31.79 79.84
C ARG A 71 -7.81 32.24 78.42
N LEU A 72 -7.16 33.40 78.27
CA LEU A 72 -6.72 33.88 76.95
C LEU A 72 -5.52 33.06 76.47
N GLU A 73 -4.57 32.75 77.35
CA GLU A 73 -3.43 31.88 77.06
C GLU A 73 -3.89 30.48 76.66
N GLU A 74 -4.79 29.85 77.44
CA GLU A 74 -5.36 28.53 77.12
C GLU A 74 -6.06 28.53 75.76
N LYS A 75 -6.85 29.57 75.46
CA LYS A 75 -7.53 29.69 74.16
C LYS A 75 -6.55 29.88 73.01
N MET A 76 -5.48 30.62 73.25
CA MET A 76 -4.45 30.87 72.26
C MET A 76 -3.68 29.58 71.95
N ASP A 77 -3.28 28.84 72.99
CA ASP A 77 -2.61 27.55 72.85
C ASP A 77 -3.49 26.51 72.14
N ALA A 78 -4.77 26.42 72.53
CA ALA A 78 -5.74 25.57 71.84
C ALA A 78 -5.90 25.96 70.36
N GLY A 79 -5.96 27.27 70.07
CA GLY A 79 -6.03 27.79 68.72
C GLY A 79 -4.79 27.44 67.88
N PHE A 80 -3.60 27.59 68.44
CA PHE A 80 -2.35 27.21 67.77
C PHE A 80 -2.25 25.71 67.52
N GLN A 81 -2.66 24.88 68.49
CA GLN A 81 -2.69 23.42 68.31
C GLN A 81 -3.68 23.01 67.22
N GLN A 82 -4.87 23.63 67.19
CA GLN A 82 -5.85 23.37 66.15
C GLN A 82 -5.31 23.74 64.76
N VAL A 83 -4.74 24.94 64.60
CA VAL A 83 -4.16 25.38 63.32
C VAL A 83 -3.05 24.44 62.87
N ARG A 84 -2.17 24.01 63.79
CA ARG A 84 -1.10 23.04 63.47
C ARG A 84 -1.69 21.71 62.98
N SER A 85 -2.68 21.16 63.68
CA SER A 85 -3.33 19.89 63.29
C SER A 85 -4.04 19.98 61.93
N GLU A 86 -4.72 21.11 61.66
CA GLU A 86 -5.36 21.35 60.37
C GLU A 86 -4.33 21.46 59.25
N MET A 87 -3.20 22.13 59.49
CA MET A 87 -2.10 22.23 58.53
C MET A 87 -1.48 20.86 58.22
N ASP A 88 -1.20 20.04 59.24
CA ASP A 88 -0.65 18.69 59.06
C ASP A 88 -1.61 17.82 58.24
N THR A 89 -2.91 17.89 58.55
CA THR A 89 -3.95 17.16 57.80
C THR A 89 -4.01 17.60 56.34
N ARG A 90 -3.94 18.92 56.08
CA ARG A 90 -3.91 19.46 54.72
C ARG A 90 -2.66 19.03 53.97
N PHE A 91 -1.51 18.99 54.63
CA PHE A 91 -0.26 18.59 54.02
C PHE A 91 -0.29 17.10 53.61
N VAL A 92 -0.72 16.22 54.51
CA VAL A 92 -0.88 14.78 54.21
C VAL A 92 -1.87 14.56 53.07
N ARG A 93 -2.99 15.28 53.07
CA ARG A 93 -3.98 15.21 51.98
C ARG A 93 -3.37 15.64 50.65
N MET A 94 -2.67 16.77 50.63
CA MET A 94 -2.03 17.29 49.41
C MET A 94 -0.98 16.31 48.86
N GLN A 95 -0.20 15.69 49.74
CA GLN A 95 0.77 14.68 49.36
C GLN A 95 0.08 13.45 48.73
N SER A 96 -0.98 12.93 49.37
CA SER A 96 -1.74 11.79 48.83
C SER A 96 -2.41 12.10 47.49
N GLU A 97 -2.95 13.31 47.31
CA GLU A 97 -3.53 13.75 46.03
C GLU A 97 -2.47 13.89 44.94
N ALA A 98 -1.24 14.31 45.29
CA ALA A 98 -0.13 14.38 44.35
C ALA A 98 0.33 12.99 43.92
N ASP A 99 0.51 12.07 44.86
CA ASP A 99 0.90 10.67 44.59
C ASP A 99 -0.12 9.98 43.68
N ALA A 100 -1.41 10.13 43.97
CA ALA A 100 -2.48 9.58 43.14
C ALA A 100 -2.46 10.12 41.70
N LYS A 101 -2.15 11.42 41.52
CA LYS A 101 -2.01 12.02 40.17
C LYS A 101 -0.79 11.48 39.43
N PHE A 102 0.32 11.24 40.12
CA PHE A 102 1.50 10.64 39.52
C PHE A 102 1.24 9.20 39.08
N ASP A 103 0.56 8.40 39.91
CA ASP A 103 0.19 7.02 39.57
C ASP A 103 -0.78 6.99 38.38
N GLN A 104 -1.76 7.89 38.34
CA GLN A 104 -2.66 8.03 37.20
C GLN A 104 -1.88 8.37 35.93
N MET A 105 -0.99 9.36 35.98
CA MET A 105 -0.19 9.77 34.82
C MET A 105 0.69 8.63 34.31
N ARG A 106 1.27 7.84 35.22
CA ARG A 106 2.06 6.66 34.87
C ARG A 106 1.22 5.59 34.18
N SER A 107 0.04 5.29 34.71
CA SER A 107 -0.89 4.33 34.11
C SER A 107 -1.37 4.76 32.72
N GLU A 108 -1.69 6.04 32.55
CA GLU A 108 -2.06 6.60 31.24
C GLU A 108 -0.91 6.51 30.23
N MET A 109 0.32 6.74 30.68
CA MET A 109 1.52 6.61 29.84
C MET A 109 1.74 5.15 29.42
N ASP A 110 1.66 4.19 30.34
CA ASP A 110 1.80 2.77 30.04
C ASP A 110 0.72 2.29 29.06
N ALA A 111 -0.53 2.74 29.23
CA ALA A 111 -1.62 2.43 28.31
C ALA A 111 -1.37 2.98 26.90
N ARG A 112 -0.88 4.23 26.79
CA ARG A 112 -0.52 4.84 25.50
C ARG A 112 0.63 4.10 24.82
N PHE A 113 1.64 3.67 25.57
CA PHE A 113 2.73 2.86 25.02
C PHE A 113 2.22 1.50 24.52
N GLY A 114 1.37 0.82 25.27
CA GLY A 114 0.76 -0.44 24.84
C GLY A 114 -0.10 -0.28 23.58
N GLN A 115 -0.86 0.81 23.47
CA GLN A 115 -1.64 1.12 22.27
C GLN A 115 -0.73 1.37 21.05
N MET A 116 0.35 2.13 21.22
CA MET A 116 1.31 2.42 20.14
C MET A 116 2.02 1.14 19.65
N GLN A 117 2.36 0.23 20.57
CA GLN A 117 2.94 -1.06 20.22
C GLN A 117 1.95 -1.90 19.41
N SER A 118 0.71 -2.01 19.87
CA SER A 118 -0.34 -2.76 19.16
C SER A 118 -0.64 -2.19 17.77
N GLU A 119 -0.67 -0.87 17.62
CA GLU A 119 -0.84 -0.23 16.30
C GLU A 119 0.34 -0.53 15.37
N THR A 120 1.56 -0.52 15.92
CA THR A 120 2.78 -0.86 15.17
C THR A 120 2.75 -2.31 14.69
N ASP A 121 2.42 -3.25 15.56
CA ASP A 121 2.29 -4.68 15.22
C ASP A 121 1.22 -4.91 14.14
N ALA A 122 0.07 -4.23 14.25
CA ALA A 122 -0.98 -4.29 13.25
C ALA A 122 -0.53 -3.75 11.88
N ARG A 123 0.25 -2.66 11.86
CA ARG A 123 0.82 -2.10 10.62
C ARG A 123 1.82 -3.06 9.98
N PHE A 124 2.65 -3.73 10.78
CA PHE A 124 3.57 -4.75 10.27
C PHE A 124 2.82 -5.95 9.68
N GLY A 125 1.80 -6.47 10.37
CA GLY A 125 0.98 -7.57 9.85
C GLY A 125 0.28 -7.20 8.53
N HIS A 126 -0.24 -5.98 8.40
CA HIS A 126 -0.84 -5.52 7.15
C HIS A 126 0.18 -5.37 6.00
N LEU A 127 1.42 -4.98 6.32
CA LEU A 127 2.50 -4.92 5.32
C LEU A 127 2.90 -6.31 4.83
N GLU A 128 2.96 -7.30 5.73
CA GLU A 128 3.25 -8.70 5.40
C GLU A 128 2.18 -9.27 4.47
N GLU A 129 0.90 -9.13 4.81
CA GLU A 129 -0.23 -9.57 3.97
C GLU A 129 -0.20 -8.94 2.56
N LYS A 130 0.15 -7.65 2.48
CA LYS A 130 0.27 -6.92 1.21
C LYS A 130 1.45 -7.43 0.37
N ILE A 131 2.56 -7.80 1.01
CA ILE A 131 3.72 -8.39 0.34
C ILE A 131 3.34 -9.77 -0.21
N ASP A 132 2.72 -10.62 0.60
CA ASP A 132 2.29 -11.96 0.19
C ASP A 132 1.32 -11.92 -0.99
N THR A 133 0.33 -11.04 -0.92
CA THR A 133 -0.63 -10.82 -2.03
C THR A 133 0.09 -10.40 -3.32
N ARG A 134 1.10 -9.53 -3.20
CA ARG A 134 1.86 -9.04 -4.36
C ARG A 134 2.78 -10.12 -4.93
N ILE A 135 3.34 -10.99 -4.10
CA ILE A 135 4.11 -12.16 -4.54
C ILE A 135 3.19 -13.13 -5.29
N GLY A 136 2.02 -13.47 -4.73
CA GLY A 136 1.05 -14.35 -5.41
C GLY A 136 0.62 -13.82 -6.78
N HIS A 137 0.31 -12.53 -6.90
CA HIS A 137 0.00 -11.93 -8.20
C HIS A 137 1.18 -11.92 -9.19
N LEU A 138 2.42 -11.85 -8.71
CA LEU A 138 3.60 -11.96 -9.58
C LEU A 138 3.76 -13.39 -10.09
N GLU A 139 3.55 -14.40 -9.24
CA GLU A 139 3.58 -15.82 -9.61
C GLU A 139 2.53 -16.12 -10.67
N GLU A 140 1.26 -15.74 -10.45
CA GLU A 140 0.17 -15.91 -11.43
C GLU A 140 0.50 -15.26 -12.79
N ARG A 141 1.08 -14.06 -12.77
CA ARG A 141 1.48 -13.35 -14.00
C ARG A 141 2.63 -14.04 -14.73
N MET A 142 3.57 -14.63 -13.99
CA MET A 142 4.67 -15.38 -14.58
C MET A 142 4.15 -16.66 -15.23
N ASP A 143 3.31 -17.42 -14.53
CA ASP A 143 2.71 -18.66 -15.04
C ASP A 143 1.90 -18.40 -16.31
N ALA A 144 1.07 -17.35 -16.32
CA ALA A 144 0.31 -16.95 -17.50
C ALA A 144 1.23 -16.60 -18.68
N ARG A 145 2.36 -15.90 -18.44
CA ARG A 145 3.33 -15.58 -19.49
C ARG A 145 4.05 -16.81 -20.03
N PHE A 146 4.43 -17.75 -19.15
CA PHE A 146 5.04 -19.00 -19.58
C PHE A 146 4.07 -19.83 -20.41
N GLY A 147 2.82 -19.96 -19.98
CA GLY A 147 1.78 -20.65 -20.75
C GLY A 147 1.53 -20.03 -22.12
N GLN A 148 1.48 -18.69 -22.20
CA GLN A 148 1.36 -17.98 -23.48
C GLN A 148 2.56 -18.27 -24.40
N MET A 149 3.79 -18.19 -23.86
CA MET A 149 5.01 -18.44 -24.64
C MET A 149 5.06 -19.88 -25.17
N GLN A 150 4.63 -20.84 -24.36
CA GLN A 150 4.53 -22.24 -24.79
C GLN A 150 3.53 -22.39 -25.94
N SER A 151 2.32 -21.83 -25.81
CA SER A 151 1.30 -21.87 -26.85
C SER A 151 1.75 -21.19 -28.15
N GLU A 152 2.42 -20.05 -28.08
CA GLU A 152 2.99 -19.37 -29.25
C GLU A 152 4.07 -20.21 -29.94
N THR A 153 4.89 -20.91 -29.16
CA THR A 153 5.93 -21.81 -29.66
C THR A 153 5.31 -23.02 -30.36
N ASP A 154 4.34 -23.67 -29.75
CA ASP A 154 3.62 -24.81 -30.33
C ASP A 154 2.93 -24.40 -31.64
N ALA A 155 2.25 -23.25 -31.66
CA ALA A 155 1.61 -22.73 -32.86
C ALA A 155 2.63 -22.41 -33.96
N ARG A 156 3.84 -21.95 -33.61
CA ARG A 156 4.91 -21.69 -34.59
C ARG A 156 5.48 -22.98 -35.16
N ILE A 157 5.62 -24.03 -34.34
CA ILE A 157 6.04 -25.37 -34.78
C ILE A 157 5.00 -25.94 -35.75
N GLY A 158 3.72 -25.92 -35.41
CA GLY A 158 2.66 -26.43 -36.29
C GLY A 158 2.61 -25.71 -37.66
N ARG A 159 2.79 -24.37 -37.68
CA ARG A 159 2.91 -23.63 -38.95
C ARG A 159 4.12 -24.01 -39.79
N LEU A 160 5.24 -24.38 -39.15
CA LEU A 160 6.43 -24.85 -39.85
C LEU A 160 6.21 -26.24 -40.45
N GLU A 161 5.57 -27.14 -39.72
CA GLU A 161 5.19 -28.48 -40.19
C GLU A 161 4.28 -28.39 -41.42
N GLU A 162 3.18 -27.62 -41.33
CA GLU A 162 2.26 -27.43 -42.45
C GLU A 162 2.96 -26.86 -43.70
N LYS A 163 3.88 -25.92 -43.51
CA LYS A 163 4.66 -25.34 -44.61
C LYS A 163 5.63 -26.36 -45.23
N MET A 164 6.21 -27.26 -44.43
CA MET A 164 7.05 -28.34 -44.92
C MET A 164 6.22 -29.34 -45.72
N ASP A 165 5.08 -29.77 -45.19
CA ASP A 165 4.16 -30.70 -45.86
C ASP A 165 3.69 -30.15 -47.22
N ALA A 166 3.29 -28.88 -47.25
CA ALA A 166 2.92 -28.22 -48.50
C ALA A 166 4.07 -28.18 -49.53
N ARG A 167 5.31 -27.95 -49.08
CA ARG A 167 6.50 -27.98 -49.95
C ARG A 167 6.78 -29.38 -50.48
N PHE A 168 6.68 -30.40 -49.63
CA PHE A 168 6.86 -31.79 -50.04
C PHE A 168 5.79 -32.21 -51.04
N GLY A 169 4.52 -31.91 -50.78
CA GLY A 169 3.43 -32.20 -51.72
C GLY A 169 3.61 -31.52 -53.08
N LYS A 170 4.04 -30.25 -53.08
CA LYS A 170 4.37 -29.54 -54.33
C LYS A 170 5.52 -30.20 -55.09
N MET A 171 6.60 -30.57 -54.40
CA MET A 171 7.75 -31.24 -55.02
C MET A 171 7.38 -32.60 -55.62
N GLN A 172 6.52 -33.36 -54.93
CA GLN A 172 5.99 -34.63 -55.44
C GLN A 172 5.18 -34.41 -56.72
N SER A 173 4.23 -33.46 -56.72
CA SER A 173 3.43 -33.13 -57.90
C SER A 173 4.28 -32.65 -59.09
N GLU A 174 5.30 -31.83 -58.85
CA GLU A 174 6.23 -31.38 -59.90
C GLU A 174 7.05 -32.55 -60.49
N THR A 175 7.42 -33.51 -59.63
CA THR A 175 8.13 -34.73 -60.04
C THR A 175 7.25 -35.62 -60.88
N ASP A 176 6.01 -35.89 -60.43
CA ASP A 176 5.03 -36.70 -61.17
C ASP A 176 4.73 -36.07 -62.54
N ALA A 177 4.52 -34.75 -62.59
CA ALA A 177 4.30 -34.04 -63.84
C ALA A 177 5.52 -34.10 -64.78
N ARG A 178 6.74 -34.14 -64.24
CA ARG A 178 7.96 -34.28 -65.04
C ARG A 178 8.10 -35.70 -65.59
N ILE A 179 7.74 -36.72 -64.82
CA ILE A 179 7.70 -38.12 -65.27
C ILE A 179 6.68 -38.27 -66.39
N GLY A 180 5.44 -37.79 -66.21
CA GLY A 180 4.41 -37.87 -67.26
C GLY A 180 4.82 -37.18 -68.58
N ARG A 181 5.47 -36.01 -68.52
CA ARG A 181 6.03 -35.35 -69.72
C ARG A 181 7.15 -36.15 -70.39
N LEU A 182 7.92 -36.93 -69.64
CA LEU A 182 8.96 -37.80 -70.20
C LEU A 182 8.33 -39.00 -70.89
N GLU A 183 7.31 -39.61 -70.29
CA GLU A 183 6.53 -40.70 -70.89
C GLU A 183 5.90 -40.27 -72.22
N GLU A 184 5.19 -39.14 -72.24
CA GLU A 184 4.57 -38.61 -73.47
C GLU A 184 5.61 -38.34 -74.59
N LYS A 185 6.78 -37.80 -74.23
CA LYS A 185 7.87 -37.60 -75.19
C LYS A 185 8.44 -38.92 -75.72
N MET A 186 8.55 -39.94 -74.88
CA MET A 186 8.99 -41.26 -75.30
C MET A 186 7.96 -41.88 -76.25
N ASP A 187 6.67 -41.84 -75.91
CA ASP A 187 5.59 -42.37 -76.75
C ASP A 187 5.56 -41.68 -78.12
N ALA A 188 5.66 -40.35 -78.15
CA ALA A 188 5.73 -39.59 -79.40
C ALA A 188 6.96 -39.95 -80.25
N ARG A 189 8.11 -40.20 -79.61
CA ARG A 189 9.33 -40.63 -80.30
C ARG A 189 9.20 -42.04 -80.86
N PHE A 190 8.61 -42.96 -80.10
CA PHE A 190 8.31 -44.32 -80.57
C PHE A 190 7.32 -44.30 -81.73
N GLY A 191 6.24 -43.54 -81.63
CA GLY A 191 5.28 -43.37 -82.72
C GLY A 191 5.92 -42.82 -84.00
N ARG A 192 6.78 -41.79 -83.90
CA ARG A 192 7.52 -41.27 -85.05
C ARG A 192 8.45 -42.31 -85.68
N MET A 193 9.17 -43.06 -84.85
CA MET A 193 10.07 -44.13 -85.31
C MET A 193 9.31 -45.24 -86.04
N GLN A 194 8.13 -45.60 -85.54
CA GLN A 194 7.25 -46.57 -86.18
C GLN A 194 6.78 -46.05 -87.55
N SER A 195 6.26 -44.82 -87.63
CA SER A 195 5.84 -44.21 -88.90
C SER A 195 6.99 -44.07 -89.91
N GLU A 196 8.20 -43.73 -89.48
CA GLU A 196 9.37 -43.66 -90.36
C GLU A 196 9.76 -45.04 -90.89
N THR A 197 9.62 -46.07 -90.06
CA THR A 197 9.88 -47.45 -90.45
C THR A 197 8.82 -47.94 -91.45
N ASP A 198 7.54 -47.68 -91.20
CA ASP A 198 6.44 -48.00 -92.11
C ASP A 198 6.63 -47.30 -93.47
N ALA A 199 7.01 -46.02 -93.47
CA ALA A 199 7.29 -45.28 -94.71
C ALA A 199 8.50 -45.85 -95.47
N ARG A 200 9.56 -46.27 -94.78
CA ARG A 200 10.72 -46.92 -95.41
C ARG A 200 10.34 -48.28 -96.02
N ILE A 201 9.49 -49.05 -95.35
CA ILE A 201 8.97 -50.31 -95.88
C ILE A 201 8.14 -50.04 -97.14
N GLY A 202 7.19 -49.09 -97.09
CA GLY A 202 6.38 -48.73 -98.25
C GLY A 202 7.21 -48.26 -99.45
N HIS A 203 8.23 -47.41 -99.23
CA HIS A 203 9.14 -47.00 -100.30
C HIS A 203 9.96 -48.18 -100.86
N LEU A 204 10.34 -49.15 -100.02
CA LEU A 204 11.02 -50.37 -100.49
C LEU A 204 10.08 -51.22 -101.35
N GLU A 205 8.81 -51.36 -100.97
CA GLU A 205 7.78 -52.06 -101.74
C GLU A 205 7.56 -51.40 -103.10
N GLU A 206 7.34 -50.08 -103.15
CA GLU A 206 7.20 -49.34 -104.42
C GLU A 206 8.43 -49.50 -105.33
N ARG A 207 9.64 -49.46 -104.75
CA ARG A 207 10.88 -49.63 -105.52
C ARG A 207 11.04 -51.06 -106.04
N MET A 208 10.57 -52.05 -105.28
CA MET A 208 10.52 -53.44 -105.73
C MET A 208 9.52 -53.59 -106.87
N ASP A 209 8.30 -53.07 -106.72
CA ASP A 209 7.26 -53.11 -107.75
C ASP A 209 7.71 -52.44 -109.05
N ALA A 210 8.33 -51.26 -108.96
CA ALA A 210 8.90 -50.58 -110.12
C ALA A 210 9.99 -51.41 -110.82
N ARG A 211 10.88 -52.06 -110.05
CA ARG A 211 11.89 -52.98 -110.61
C ARG A 211 11.26 -54.21 -111.25
N PHE A 212 10.23 -54.79 -110.64
CA PHE A 212 9.51 -55.92 -111.21
C PHE A 212 8.79 -55.51 -112.51
N GLY A 213 8.14 -54.35 -112.54
CA GLY A 213 7.52 -53.81 -113.74
C GLY A 213 8.53 -53.52 -114.86
N GLN A 214 9.68 -52.94 -114.53
CA GLN A 214 10.77 -52.73 -115.49
C GLN A 214 11.27 -54.07 -116.04
N MET A 215 11.52 -55.05 -115.17
CA MET A 215 11.96 -56.39 -115.58
C MET A 215 10.95 -57.08 -116.49
N GLN A 216 9.64 -56.97 -116.21
CA GLN A 216 8.58 -57.46 -117.10
C GLN A 216 8.63 -56.75 -118.46
N SER A 217 8.77 -55.42 -118.48
CA SER A 217 8.83 -54.65 -119.73
C SER A 217 10.06 -54.97 -120.57
N GLU A 218 11.23 -55.16 -119.94
CA GLU A 218 12.47 -55.57 -120.61
C GLU A 218 12.34 -57.00 -121.16
N THR A 219 11.69 -57.89 -120.42
CA THR A 219 11.39 -59.26 -120.86
C THR A 219 10.46 -59.24 -122.08
N ASP A 220 9.37 -58.47 -122.03
CA ASP A 220 8.41 -58.30 -123.14
C ASP A 220 9.08 -57.68 -124.38
N ALA A 221 9.91 -56.64 -124.19
CA ALA A 221 10.68 -56.03 -125.27
C ALA A 221 11.69 -57.02 -125.86
N GLY A 222 12.34 -57.83 -125.02
CA GLY A 222 13.19 -58.93 -125.41
C GLY A 222 12.47 -59.92 -126.32
N PHE A 223 11.27 -60.37 -125.90
CA PHE A 223 10.39 -61.23 -126.69
C PHE A 223 10.00 -60.61 -128.03
N LYS A 224 9.55 -59.35 -128.04
CA LYS A 224 9.21 -58.63 -129.29
C LYS A 224 10.40 -58.51 -130.24
N SER A 225 11.60 -58.22 -129.72
CA SER A 225 12.80 -58.14 -130.55
C SER A 225 13.18 -59.51 -131.12
N MET A 226 12.96 -60.58 -130.35
CA MET A 226 13.19 -61.95 -130.79
C MET A 226 12.19 -62.34 -131.87
N GLU A 227 10.91 -61.98 -131.72
CA GLU A 227 9.87 -62.15 -132.72
C GLU A 227 10.18 -61.37 -134.01
N GLN A 228 10.59 -60.11 -133.91
CA GLN A 228 11.03 -59.32 -135.08
C GLN A 228 12.24 -59.94 -135.77
N ARG A 229 13.24 -60.43 -135.02
CA ARG A 229 14.40 -61.12 -135.59
C ARG A 229 14.01 -62.42 -136.27
N LEU A 230 13.07 -63.18 -135.70
CA LEU A 230 12.52 -64.38 -136.32
C LEU A 230 11.76 -64.04 -137.60
N LEU A 231 10.91 -63.01 -137.58
CA LEU A 231 10.20 -62.50 -138.75
C LEU A 231 11.15 -62.03 -139.85
N ILE A 232 12.21 -61.29 -139.51
CA ILE A 232 13.24 -60.84 -140.48
C ILE A 232 14.01 -62.03 -141.04
N ARG A 233 14.41 -63.01 -140.21
CA ARG A 233 15.10 -64.22 -140.68
C ARG A 233 14.21 -65.07 -141.58
N LEU A 234 12.94 -65.25 -141.23
CA LEU A 234 11.94 -65.93 -142.06
C LEU A 234 11.70 -65.19 -143.37
N GLY A 235 11.52 -63.86 -143.32
CA GLY A 235 11.37 -63.02 -144.51
C GLY A 235 12.61 -63.07 -145.43
N GLY A 236 13.81 -63.00 -144.85
CA GLY A 236 15.07 -63.17 -145.57
C GLY A 236 15.20 -64.55 -146.21
N MET A 237 14.85 -65.63 -145.50
CA MET A 237 14.80 -66.99 -146.06
C MET A 237 13.78 -67.11 -147.19
N MET A 238 12.61 -66.48 -147.08
CA MET A 238 11.61 -66.46 -148.16
C MET A 238 12.14 -65.74 -149.40
N VAL A 239 12.82 -64.61 -149.26
CA VAL A 239 13.46 -63.92 -150.39
C VAL A 239 14.55 -64.80 -151.02
N VAL A 240 15.39 -65.45 -150.23
CA VAL A 240 16.41 -66.39 -150.74
C VAL A 240 15.77 -67.60 -151.42
N ALA A 241 14.68 -68.14 -150.88
CA ALA A 241 13.94 -69.24 -151.49
C ALA A 241 13.31 -68.82 -152.81
N VAL A 242 12.68 -67.64 -152.88
CA VAL A 242 12.07 -67.11 -154.11
C VAL A 242 13.14 -66.80 -155.17
N VAL A 243 14.27 -66.18 -154.79
CA VAL A 243 15.40 -65.94 -155.71
C VAL A 243 16.03 -67.26 -156.16
N GLY A 244 16.17 -68.23 -155.26
CA GLY A 244 16.65 -69.57 -155.58
C GLY A 244 15.75 -70.31 -156.56
N ILE A 245 14.42 -70.25 -156.37
CA ILE A 245 13.43 -70.81 -157.30
C ILE A 245 13.50 -70.08 -158.65
N ALA A 246 13.58 -68.74 -158.66
CA ALA A 246 13.70 -67.96 -159.90
C ALA A 246 15.00 -68.25 -160.67
N ALA A 247 16.11 -68.52 -159.96
CA ALA A 247 17.37 -68.94 -160.56
C ALA A 247 17.29 -70.37 -161.13
N LEU A 248 16.61 -71.29 -160.43
CA LEU A 248 16.34 -72.65 -160.92
C LEU A 248 15.46 -72.67 -162.17
N VAL A 249 14.43 -71.82 -162.23
CA VAL A 249 13.53 -71.70 -163.41
C VAL A 249 14.25 -71.12 -164.63
N LYS A 250 15.32 -70.33 -164.46
CA LYS A 250 16.14 -69.83 -165.58
C LYS A 250 17.15 -70.84 -166.14
N ILE A 251 17.31 -72.00 -165.49
CA ILE A 251 18.28 -73.06 -165.85
C ILE A 251 17.56 -74.29 -166.47
N LEU A 252 16.23 -74.30 -166.51
CA LEU A 252 15.40 -75.26 -167.25
C LEU A 252 14.89 -74.65 -168.56
#